data_AF-A0A1V5J054-F1
#
_entry.id   AF-A0A1V5J054-F1
#
_cell.length_a   1.000
_cell.length_b   1.000
_cell.length_c   1.000
_cell.angle_alpha   90.00
_cell.angle_beta   90.00
_cell.angle_gamma   90.00
#
_symmetry.space_group_name_H-M   'P 1'
#
loop_
_entity.id
_entity.type
_entity.pdbx_description
1 polymer ?
#
loop_
_entity_poly.entity_id
_entity_poly.type
_entity_poly.pdbx_seq_one_letter_code
_entity_poly.pdbx_strand_id
1 'polypeptide(L)'
;MQITSNTFGGRKVIWDNILDEIPGGAGLNVSRLDYTKANANVDKRWIPGGTPVYFDPATRIAEVCKSALAIDGGGSTTPRLGKEHHFKVGDILNDGTTGAVITAIDESESAYDVATVNTDITVTAGTKYFEGAASGTDATLKYTPNGVIKSPEWIYDGNADVPVVTMGTAREDSLTYPMPDVYKIALRGGASQTASSKTLVNVF
;
A
#
# COMPACT_ATOMS: atom_id res chain seq x y z
N MET A 1 0.28 16.10 27.33
CA MET A 1 -0.35 14.79 27.59
C MET A 1 -0.04 13.92 26.39
N GLN A 2 0.89 12.96 26.53
CA GLN A 2 1.26 12.09 25.41
C GLN A 2 0.24 10.95 25.36
N ILE A 3 -0.64 10.98 24.37
CA ILE A 3 -1.58 9.89 24.11
C ILE A 3 -0.78 8.72 23.55
N THR A 4 -0.61 7.67 24.33
CA THR A 4 0.14 6.44 23.97
C THR A 4 -0.77 5.28 23.59
N SER A 5 -2.10 5.44 23.57
CA SER A 5 -2.99 4.39 23.07
C SER A 5 -3.22 4.54 21.56
N ASN A 6 -3.08 3.42 20.85
CA ASN A 6 -3.38 3.30 19.41
C ASN A 6 -4.85 2.98 19.14
N THR A 7 -5.66 2.96 20.21
CA THR A 7 -7.10 2.71 20.18
C THR A 7 -7.78 3.62 21.19
N PHE A 8 -8.72 4.43 20.70
CA PHE A 8 -9.78 5.04 21.49
C PHE A 8 -11.08 4.45 20.98
N GLY A 9 -11.78 3.66 21.81
CA GLY A 9 -13.14 3.16 21.51
C GLY A 9 -13.35 2.63 20.09
N GLY A 10 -12.49 1.70 19.62
CA GLY A 10 -12.66 1.04 18.31
C GLY A 10 -12.29 1.89 17.08
N ARG A 11 -11.83 3.13 17.24
CA ARG A 11 -11.33 3.95 16.11
C ARG A 11 -9.81 3.79 15.98
N LYS A 12 -9.37 3.35 14.80
CA LYS A 12 -7.95 3.28 14.40
C LYS A 12 -7.42 4.71 14.25
N VAL A 13 -6.45 5.10 15.09
CA VAL A 13 -5.82 6.42 15.00
C VAL A 13 -4.59 6.30 14.12
N ILE A 14 -4.67 6.85 12.91
CA ILE A 14 -3.59 6.77 11.92
C ILE A 14 -2.60 7.92 12.08
N TRP A 15 -3.09 9.11 12.39
CA TRP A 15 -2.30 10.34 12.34
C TRP A 15 -1.92 10.81 13.73
N ASP A 16 -0.63 11.06 13.94
CA ASP A 16 -0.16 11.83 15.11
C ASP A 16 -0.28 13.32 14.84
N ASN A 17 0.04 13.74 13.62
CA ASN A 17 -0.20 15.09 13.13
C ASN A 17 -0.43 15.08 11.61
N ILE A 18 -1.15 16.11 11.15
CA ILE A 18 -1.30 16.45 9.74
C ILE A 18 -0.87 17.91 9.64
N LEU A 19 0.10 18.18 8.77
CA LEU A 19 0.66 19.51 8.55
C LEU A 19 0.13 20.14 7.27
N ASP A 20 -0.03 19.33 6.23
CA ASP A 20 -0.60 19.76 4.96
C ASP A 20 -1.39 18.63 4.30
N GLU A 21 -2.44 19.03 3.59
CA GLU A 21 -3.32 18.12 2.88
C GLU A 21 -3.96 18.77 1.65
N ILE A 22 -4.30 17.92 0.69
CA ILE A 22 -5.18 18.23 -0.42
C ILE A 22 -6.58 17.77 -0.01
N PRO A 23 -7.50 18.69 0.35
CA PRO A 23 -8.82 18.32 0.83
C PRO A 23 -9.70 17.85 -0.34
N GLY A 24 -10.09 16.56 -0.34
CA GLY A 24 -11.15 15.98 -1.18
C GLY A 24 -11.08 16.30 -2.68
N GLY A 25 -9.89 16.59 -3.21
CA GLY A 25 -9.70 17.15 -4.54
C GLY A 25 -8.86 16.29 -5.47
N ALA A 26 -8.55 15.06 -5.06
CA ALA A 26 -7.83 14.07 -5.84
C ALA A 26 -8.79 12.93 -6.23
N GLY A 27 -9.02 12.74 -7.52
CA GLY A 27 -9.83 11.63 -8.02
C GLY A 27 -9.02 10.35 -7.99
N LEU A 28 -9.38 9.40 -7.12
CA LEU A 28 -8.71 8.11 -7.02
C LEU A 28 -9.06 7.24 -8.23
N ASN A 29 -8.05 6.79 -8.97
CA ASN A 29 -8.25 5.86 -10.09
C ASN A 29 -8.50 4.43 -9.57
N VAL A 30 -9.73 3.94 -9.68
CA VAL A 30 -10.09 2.59 -9.20
C VAL A 30 -9.87 1.50 -10.25
N SER A 31 -9.64 1.84 -11.52
CA SER A 31 -9.56 0.87 -12.63
C SER A 31 -8.50 -0.23 -12.40
N ARG A 32 -7.40 0.14 -11.71
CA ARG A 32 -6.29 -0.76 -11.39
C ARG A 32 -6.50 -1.57 -10.11
N LEU A 33 -7.54 -1.29 -9.33
CA LEU A 33 -7.79 -1.90 -8.03
C LEU A 33 -8.83 -3.01 -8.13
N ASP A 34 -8.67 -4.07 -7.35
CA ASP A 34 -9.65 -5.17 -7.24
C ASP A 34 -10.80 -4.81 -6.27
N TYR A 35 -11.32 -3.59 -6.43
CA TYR A 35 -12.24 -2.94 -5.50
C TYR A 35 -13.64 -3.58 -5.42
N THR A 36 -13.98 -4.46 -6.36
CA THR A 36 -15.27 -5.20 -6.36
C THR A 36 -15.26 -6.40 -5.42
N LYS A 37 -14.11 -6.73 -4.83
CA LYS A 37 -13.92 -7.88 -3.95
C LYS A 37 -14.29 -7.53 -2.51
N ALA A 38 -15.25 -8.26 -1.96
CA ALA A 38 -15.56 -8.24 -0.54
C ALA A 38 -15.74 -9.69 -0.06
N ASN A 39 -15.00 -10.07 0.98
CA ASN A 39 -15.16 -11.36 1.64
C ASN A 39 -15.28 -11.14 3.16
N ALA A 40 -15.47 -12.23 3.92
CA ALA A 40 -15.67 -12.15 5.37
C ALA A 40 -14.45 -11.58 6.13
N ASN A 41 -13.27 -11.57 5.52
CA ASN A 41 -12.00 -11.21 6.16
C ASN A 41 -11.50 -9.82 5.73
N VAL A 42 -11.79 -9.38 4.50
CA VAL A 42 -11.38 -8.10 3.93
C VAL A 42 -12.49 -7.54 3.02
N ASP A 43 -12.79 -6.25 3.19
CA ASP A 43 -13.70 -5.50 2.33
C ASP A 43 -12.92 -4.48 1.48
N LYS A 44 -12.59 -4.84 0.23
CA LYS A 44 -11.79 -3.99 -0.68
C LYS A 44 -12.62 -2.91 -1.38
N ARG A 45 -13.91 -2.79 -1.05
CA ARG A 45 -14.79 -1.72 -1.54
C ARG A 45 -14.53 -0.39 -0.83
N TRP A 46 -13.80 -0.42 0.28
CA TRP A 46 -13.29 0.74 0.99
C TRP A 46 -11.77 0.81 0.80
N ILE A 47 -11.27 1.96 0.37
CA ILE A 47 -9.84 2.24 0.50
C ILE A 47 -9.60 2.79 1.90
N PRO A 48 -8.73 2.17 2.73
CA PRO A 48 -8.49 2.65 4.08
C PRO A 48 -7.67 3.96 4.08
N GLY A 49 -7.87 4.78 5.11
CA GLY A 49 -6.92 5.84 5.43
C GLY A 49 -5.53 5.24 5.70
N GLY A 50 -4.47 6.00 5.48
CA GLY A 50 -3.10 5.52 5.56
C GLY A 50 -2.59 4.84 4.29
N THR A 51 -3.41 4.76 3.23
CA THR A 51 -2.99 4.18 1.94
C THR A 51 -2.03 5.11 1.20
N PRO A 52 -0.83 4.65 0.81
CA PRO A 52 0.10 5.45 0.02
C PRO A 52 -0.41 5.63 -1.42
N VAL A 53 -0.30 6.86 -1.92
CA VAL A 53 -0.73 7.24 -3.27
C VAL A 53 0.33 8.07 -3.98
N TYR A 54 0.33 7.97 -5.30
CA TYR A 54 0.94 8.96 -6.18
C TYR A 54 -0.17 9.88 -6.70
N PHE A 55 -0.14 11.14 -6.27
CA PHE A 55 -1.01 12.19 -6.74
C PHE A 55 -0.33 13.00 -7.84
N ASP A 56 -0.96 13.10 -9.01
CA ASP A 56 -0.55 13.99 -10.08
C ASP A 56 -1.33 15.32 -10.01
N PRO A 57 -0.67 16.44 -9.66
CA PRO A 57 -1.35 17.73 -9.55
C PRO A 57 -1.88 18.28 -10.88
N ALA A 58 -1.33 17.83 -12.02
CA ALA A 58 -1.76 18.32 -13.34
C ALA A 58 -3.10 17.70 -13.77
N THR A 59 -3.25 16.39 -13.56
CA THR A 59 -4.48 15.66 -13.89
C THR A 59 -5.46 15.58 -12.72
N ARG A 60 -5.00 15.90 -11.49
CA ARG A 60 -5.75 15.76 -10.24
C ARG A 60 -6.14 14.31 -9.94
N ILE A 61 -5.41 13.34 -10.50
CA ILE A 61 -5.66 11.91 -10.30
C ILE A 61 -4.69 11.37 -9.24
N ALA A 62 -5.22 10.54 -8.34
CA ALA A 62 -4.43 9.74 -7.41
C ALA A 62 -4.41 8.27 -7.83
N GLU A 63 -3.21 7.68 -7.85
CA GLU A 63 -2.97 6.27 -8.12
C GLU A 63 -2.50 5.58 -6.84
N VAL A 64 -3.09 4.42 -6.51
CA VAL A 64 -2.66 3.65 -5.32
C VAL A 64 -1.31 3.01 -5.57
N CYS A 65 -0.36 3.26 -4.66
CA CYS A 65 0.91 2.54 -4.61
C CYS A 65 0.68 1.18 -3.93
N LYS A 66 0.38 0.15 -4.73
CA LYS A 66 0.01 -1.17 -4.19
C LYS A 66 1.17 -1.83 -3.44
N SER A 67 0.86 -2.54 -2.37
CA SER A 67 1.83 -3.27 -1.56
C SER A 67 1.18 -4.50 -0.94
N ALA A 68 1.98 -5.51 -0.62
CA ALA A 68 1.52 -6.74 0.01
C ALA A 68 2.56 -7.26 1.00
N LEU A 69 2.09 -7.98 2.02
CA LEU A 69 2.95 -8.60 3.02
C LEU A 69 3.16 -10.06 2.65
N ALA A 70 4.41 -10.50 2.62
CA ALA A 70 4.76 -11.91 2.48
C ALA A 70 4.34 -12.69 3.72
N ILE A 71 3.54 -13.73 3.51
CA ILE A 71 3.10 -14.67 4.55
C ILE A 71 3.97 -15.93 4.48
N ASP A 72 4.18 -16.55 5.63
CA ASP A 72 5.04 -17.73 5.73
C ASP A 72 4.52 -18.95 4.92
N GLY A 73 5.46 -19.75 4.43
CA GLY A 73 5.20 -20.98 3.67
C GLY A 73 4.88 -20.79 2.17
N GLY A 74 5.15 -19.63 1.59
CA GLY A 74 5.10 -19.42 0.13
C GLY A 74 6.36 -19.93 -0.59
N GLY A 75 6.25 -20.23 -1.89
CA GLY A 75 7.37 -20.59 -2.77
C GLY A 75 7.83 -19.41 -3.64
N SER A 76 9.03 -19.48 -4.22
CA SER A 76 9.61 -18.40 -5.05
C SER A 76 8.76 -18.02 -6.28
N THR A 77 7.99 -18.97 -6.81
CA THR A 77 7.03 -18.75 -7.91
C THR A 77 5.57 -18.70 -7.43
N THR A 78 5.32 -19.01 -6.16
CA THR A 78 4.01 -19.05 -5.52
C THR A 78 4.02 -18.36 -4.15
N PRO A 79 4.43 -17.07 -4.07
CA PRO A 79 4.43 -16.34 -2.82
C PRO A 79 3.02 -16.25 -2.23
N ARG A 80 2.93 -16.40 -0.90
CA ARG A 80 1.71 -16.13 -0.15
C ARG A 80 1.67 -14.66 0.23
N LEU A 81 0.55 -14.01 -0.06
CA LEU A 81 0.32 -12.59 0.19
C LEU A 81 -0.77 -12.43 1.26
N GLY A 82 -0.60 -11.48 2.18
CA GLY A 82 -1.68 -11.10 3.07
C GLY A 82 -2.87 -10.54 2.29
N LYS A 83 -4.10 -10.77 2.74
CA LYS A 83 -5.35 -10.37 2.03
C LYS A 83 -5.47 -8.87 1.74
N GLU A 84 -4.75 -8.05 2.51
CA GLU A 84 -4.73 -6.59 2.38
C GLU A 84 -3.80 -6.15 1.25
N HIS A 85 -4.24 -6.32 0.00
CA HIS A 85 -3.58 -5.77 -1.18
C HIS A 85 -4.56 -5.55 -2.35
N HIS A 86 -4.15 -4.72 -3.31
CA HIS A 86 -4.91 -4.49 -4.55
C HIS A 86 -4.23 -5.04 -5.83
N PHE A 87 -3.30 -5.99 -5.68
CA PHE A 87 -2.66 -6.65 -6.82
C PHE A 87 -3.66 -7.43 -7.68
N LYS A 88 -3.43 -7.42 -9.00
CA LYS A 88 -4.17 -8.15 -10.03
C LYS A 88 -3.20 -8.94 -10.92
N VAL A 89 -3.76 -9.90 -11.66
CA VAL A 89 -3.05 -10.54 -12.77
C VAL A 89 -2.55 -9.48 -13.76
N GLY A 90 -1.29 -9.59 -14.16
CA GLY A 90 -0.58 -8.64 -15.02
C GLY A 90 0.20 -7.57 -14.27
N ASP A 91 -0.03 -7.36 -12.96
CA ASP A 91 0.81 -6.48 -12.16
C ASP A 91 2.20 -7.10 -11.92
N ILE A 92 3.19 -6.25 -11.62
CA ILE A 92 4.54 -6.69 -11.24
C ILE A 92 4.62 -6.70 -9.71
N LEU A 93 4.78 -7.88 -9.12
CA LEU A 93 5.11 -8.05 -7.72
C LEU A 93 6.63 -7.91 -7.56
N ASN A 94 7.08 -6.98 -6.73
CA ASN A 94 8.50 -6.67 -6.58
C ASN A 94 8.96 -6.79 -5.12
N ASP A 95 10.09 -7.48 -4.91
CA ASP A 95 10.69 -7.73 -3.59
C ASP A 95 11.77 -6.71 -3.17
N GLY A 96 11.99 -5.68 -3.99
CA GLY A 96 13.07 -4.70 -3.81
C GLY A 96 14.34 -5.02 -4.59
N THR A 97 14.39 -6.15 -5.28
CA THR A 97 15.50 -6.56 -6.16
C THR A 97 14.99 -7.06 -7.51
N THR A 98 13.94 -7.88 -7.49
CA THR A 98 13.37 -8.57 -8.64
C THR A 98 11.89 -8.29 -8.75
N GLY A 99 11.46 -7.83 -9.93
CA GLY A 99 10.06 -7.73 -10.31
C GLY A 99 9.61 -8.99 -11.06
N ALA A 100 8.47 -9.56 -10.65
CA ALA A 100 7.86 -10.70 -11.31
C ALA A 100 6.41 -10.41 -11.70
N VAL A 101 6.02 -10.84 -12.91
CA VAL A 101 4.65 -10.66 -13.41
C VAL A 101 3.74 -11.67 -12.70
N ILE A 102 2.65 -11.19 -12.12
CA ILE A 102 1.60 -12.04 -11.56
C ILE A 102 0.78 -12.63 -12.71
N THR A 103 0.75 -13.96 -12.81
CA THR A 103 0.00 -14.69 -13.84
C THR A 103 -1.32 -15.25 -13.34
N ALA A 104 -1.44 -15.46 -12.02
CA ALA A 104 -2.67 -15.87 -11.36
C ALA A 104 -2.68 -15.40 -9.89
N ILE A 105 -3.87 -15.25 -9.32
CA ILE A 105 -4.07 -15.05 -7.88
C ILE A 105 -5.16 -16.02 -7.43
N ASP A 106 -4.83 -16.90 -6.50
CA ASP A 106 -5.77 -17.78 -5.82
C ASP A 106 -6.18 -17.14 -4.48
N GLU A 107 -7.47 -16.85 -4.36
CA GLU A 107 -8.08 -16.19 -3.20
C GLU A 107 -8.81 -17.18 -2.26
N SER A 108 -8.71 -18.49 -2.49
CA SER A 108 -9.52 -19.52 -1.82
C SER A 108 -9.24 -19.66 -0.33
N GLU A 109 -7.98 -19.45 0.09
CA GLU A 109 -7.58 -19.54 1.49
C GLU A 109 -8.12 -18.37 2.29
N SER A 110 -8.54 -18.58 3.54
CA SER A 110 -9.15 -17.50 4.33
C SER A 110 -8.12 -16.46 4.82
N ALA A 111 -6.90 -16.91 5.11
CA ALA A 111 -5.87 -16.11 5.78
C ALA A 111 -4.91 -15.38 4.81
N TYR A 112 -4.77 -15.85 3.57
CA TYR A 112 -3.82 -15.30 2.59
C TYR A 112 -4.32 -15.56 1.17
N ASP A 113 -3.73 -14.84 0.21
CA ASP A 113 -3.83 -15.11 -1.22
C ASP A 113 -2.54 -15.80 -1.70
N VAL A 114 -2.61 -16.62 -2.74
CA VAL A 114 -1.43 -17.21 -3.39
C VAL A 114 -1.28 -16.58 -4.76
N ALA A 115 -0.24 -15.79 -4.97
CA ALA A 115 0.09 -15.26 -6.28
C ALA A 115 1.01 -16.23 -7.02
N THR A 116 0.69 -16.56 -8.27
CA THR A 116 1.61 -17.27 -9.16
C THR A 116 2.38 -16.23 -9.98
N VAL A 117 3.71 -16.31 -9.99
CA VAL A 117 4.58 -15.37 -10.70
C VAL A 117 5.43 -16.05 -11.76
N ASN A 118 5.85 -15.30 -12.78
CA ASN A 118 6.57 -15.83 -13.95
C ASN A 118 8.09 -15.95 -13.77
N THR A 119 8.64 -15.45 -12.67
CA THR A 119 10.06 -15.58 -12.30
C THR A 119 10.19 -15.67 -10.80
N ASP A 120 11.26 -16.30 -10.32
CA ASP A 120 11.55 -16.41 -8.90
C ASP A 120 11.73 -15.03 -8.24
N ILE A 121 11.10 -14.87 -7.08
CA ILE A 121 11.33 -13.75 -6.17
C ILE A 121 11.76 -14.25 -4.80
N THR A 122 12.29 -13.34 -3.99
CA THR A 122 12.65 -13.61 -2.59
C THR A 122 11.40 -13.75 -1.75
N VAL A 123 11.22 -14.91 -1.11
CA VAL A 123 10.08 -15.19 -0.23
C VAL A 123 10.57 -15.39 1.19
N THR A 124 10.66 -14.29 1.92
CA THR A 124 10.90 -14.28 3.37
C THR A 124 9.66 -13.71 4.05
N ALA A 125 9.10 -14.42 5.02
CA ALA A 125 7.95 -13.94 5.78
C ALA A 125 8.22 -12.54 6.36
N GLY A 126 7.25 -11.63 6.25
CA GLY A 126 7.40 -10.23 6.66
C GLY A 126 8.03 -9.31 5.60
N THR A 127 8.50 -9.84 4.47
CA THR A 127 8.88 -9.01 3.30
C THR A 127 7.68 -8.19 2.85
N LYS A 128 7.89 -6.91 2.56
CA LYS A 128 6.85 -6.01 2.08
C LYS A 128 7.06 -5.78 0.59
N TYR A 129 6.28 -6.46 -0.24
CA TYR A 129 6.31 -6.29 -1.68
C TYR A 129 5.66 -4.97 -2.09
N PHE A 130 6.07 -4.44 -3.24
CA PHE A 130 5.49 -3.27 -3.88
C PHE A 130 5.20 -3.52 -5.37
N GLU A 131 4.42 -2.65 -5.99
CA GLU A 131 4.16 -2.72 -7.43
C GLU A 131 5.36 -2.18 -8.23
N GLY A 132 6.00 -3.07 -8.98
CA GLY A 132 7.17 -2.76 -9.82
C GLY A 132 6.79 -2.13 -11.17
N ALA A 133 7.71 -1.33 -11.73
CA ALA A 133 7.58 -0.75 -13.06
C ALA A 133 7.84 -1.76 -14.19
N ALA A 134 8.78 -2.70 -13.98
CA ALA A 134 9.15 -3.73 -14.93
C ALA A 134 9.56 -5.03 -14.24
N SER A 135 9.57 -6.14 -15.01
CA SER A 135 10.04 -7.44 -14.55
C SER A 135 11.56 -7.62 -14.71
N GLY A 136 12.12 -8.60 -14.01
CA GLY A 136 13.57 -8.86 -13.97
C GLY A 136 14.24 -8.16 -12.79
N THR A 137 15.56 -8.03 -12.82
CA THR A 137 16.35 -7.35 -11.78
C THR A 137 16.15 -5.84 -11.88
N ASP A 138 15.02 -5.38 -11.37
CA ASP A 138 14.59 -3.99 -11.33
C ASP A 138 13.86 -3.78 -10.00
N ALA A 139 14.26 -2.76 -9.24
CA ALA A 139 13.65 -2.38 -7.97
C ALA A 139 12.78 -1.11 -8.09
N THR A 140 12.46 -0.69 -9.31
CA THR A 140 11.78 0.57 -9.58
C THR A 140 10.30 0.47 -9.27
N LEU A 141 9.80 1.45 -8.52
CA LEU A 141 8.37 1.62 -8.24
C LEU A 141 7.63 1.99 -9.52
N LYS A 142 6.47 1.37 -9.76
CA LYS A 142 5.56 1.84 -10.82
C LYS A 142 5.01 3.23 -10.52
N TYR A 143 4.73 3.49 -9.24
CA TYR A 143 4.34 4.80 -8.73
C TYR A 143 5.12 5.11 -7.47
N THR A 144 5.83 6.25 -7.48
CA THR A 144 6.56 6.74 -6.33
C THR A 144 5.59 7.52 -5.44
N PRO A 145 5.26 7.06 -4.23
CA PRO A 145 4.25 7.71 -3.42
C PRO A 145 4.71 9.11 -3.01
N ASN A 146 3.80 10.08 -3.11
CA ASN A 146 4.00 11.48 -2.72
C ASN A 146 2.89 12.00 -1.79
N GLY A 147 2.06 11.09 -1.29
CA GLY A 147 1.00 11.40 -0.34
C GLY A 147 0.35 10.13 0.20
N VAL A 148 -0.52 10.33 1.18
CA VAL A 148 -1.21 9.23 1.86
C VAL A 148 -2.67 9.62 2.10
N ILE A 149 -3.61 8.72 1.83
CA ILE A 149 -5.05 8.99 2.01
C ILE A 149 -5.35 9.25 3.48
N LYS A 150 -6.08 10.32 3.78
CA LYS A 150 -6.39 10.72 5.17
C LYS A 150 -7.41 9.82 5.85
N SER A 151 -8.52 9.54 5.19
CA SER A 151 -9.70 8.85 5.70
C SER A 151 -10.09 7.67 4.82
N PRO A 152 -10.80 6.67 5.35
CA PRO A 152 -11.35 5.62 4.51
C PRO A 152 -12.39 6.18 3.54
N GLU A 153 -12.32 5.79 2.27
CA GLU A 153 -13.24 6.25 1.23
C GLU A 153 -13.88 5.07 0.50
N TRP A 154 -15.14 5.22 0.10
CA TRP A 154 -15.88 4.20 -0.64
C TRP A 154 -15.52 4.28 -2.12
N ILE A 155 -15.06 3.16 -2.69
CA ILE A 155 -14.53 3.10 -4.07
C ILE A 155 -15.30 2.13 -4.97
N TYR A 156 -16.41 1.56 -4.48
CA TYR A 156 -17.21 0.60 -5.25
C TYR A 156 -18.02 1.24 -6.38
N ASP A 157 -18.48 2.47 -6.18
CA ASP A 157 -19.31 3.19 -7.14
C ASP A 157 -18.50 3.86 -8.26
N GLY A 158 -17.17 3.72 -8.22
CA GLY A 158 -16.24 4.28 -9.20
C GLY A 158 -15.13 5.09 -8.55
N ASN A 159 -14.51 5.97 -9.33
CA ASN A 159 -13.49 6.88 -8.83
C ASN A 159 -14.07 7.72 -7.68
N ALA A 160 -13.34 7.77 -6.56
CA ALA A 160 -13.72 8.51 -5.37
C ALA A 160 -12.86 9.76 -5.22
N ASP A 161 -13.44 10.83 -4.68
CA ASP A 161 -12.68 12.02 -4.29
C ASP A 161 -12.03 11.76 -2.92
N VAL A 162 -10.70 11.64 -2.91
CA VAL A 162 -9.95 11.29 -1.70
C VAL A 162 -9.19 12.50 -1.14
N PRO A 163 -9.21 12.72 0.18
CA PRO A 163 -8.28 13.65 0.82
C PRO A 163 -6.89 13.02 0.93
N VAL A 164 -5.86 13.74 0.48
CA VAL A 164 -4.47 13.25 0.49
C VAL A 164 -3.62 14.11 1.41
N VAL A 165 -3.03 13.50 2.44
CA VAL A 165 -2.03 14.14 3.29
C VAL A 165 -0.71 14.16 2.54
N THR A 166 -0.17 15.35 2.33
CA THR A 166 1.13 15.62 1.69
C THR A 166 2.22 15.86 2.71
N MET A 167 1.86 16.32 3.92
CA MET A 167 2.82 16.43 5.02
C MET A 167 2.21 16.04 6.37
N GLY A 168 2.92 15.22 7.14
CA GLY A 168 2.47 14.78 8.45
C GLY A 168 3.21 13.54 8.97
N THR A 169 2.74 13.00 10.07
CA THR A 169 3.29 11.81 10.71
C THR A 169 2.17 10.81 10.94
N ALA A 170 2.31 9.63 10.30
CA ALA A 170 1.41 8.51 10.45
C ALA A 170 2.02 7.41 11.32
N ARG A 171 1.19 6.72 12.10
CA ARG A 171 1.55 5.54 12.88
C ARG A 171 1.58 4.33 11.97
N GLU A 172 2.75 3.71 11.80
CA GLU A 172 2.93 2.60 10.87
C GLU A 172 2.13 1.36 11.29
N ASP A 173 2.00 1.11 12.59
CA ASP A 173 1.24 -0.01 13.15
C ASP A 173 -0.28 0.10 12.92
N SER A 174 -0.72 1.30 12.58
CA SER A 174 -2.10 1.65 12.32
C SER A 174 -2.40 1.73 10.83
N LEU A 175 -1.47 1.35 9.96
CA LEU A 175 -1.70 1.24 8.52
C LEU A 175 -2.31 -0.12 8.18
N THR A 176 -3.19 -0.16 7.19
CA THR A 176 -3.79 -1.43 6.73
C THR A 176 -2.88 -2.09 5.71
N TYR A 177 -2.40 -1.32 4.74
CA TYR A 177 -1.42 -1.80 3.78
C TYR A 177 0.00 -1.71 4.36
N PRO A 178 0.85 -2.72 4.08
CA PRO A 178 2.24 -2.67 4.53
C PRO A 178 2.97 -1.51 3.87
N MET A 179 3.88 -0.86 4.60
CA MET A 179 4.70 0.24 4.07
C MET A 179 6.14 -0.23 3.83
N PRO A 180 6.51 -0.66 2.61
CA PRO A 180 7.89 -0.92 2.21
C PRO A 180 8.81 0.27 2.48
N ASP A 181 10.09 0.03 2.75
CA ASP A 181 11.03 1.11 3.07
C ASP A 181 11.22 2.10 1.91
N VAL A 182 11.12 1.61 0.67
CA VAL A 182 11.13 2.45 -0.55
C VAL A 182 10.00 3.48 -0.56
N TYR A 183 8.80 3.13 -0.06
CA TYR A 183 7.69 4.08 0.07
C TYR A 183 7.98 5.10 1.15
N LYS A 184 8.52 4.67 2.30
CA LYS A 184 8.87 5.61 3.37
C LYS A 184 9.97 6.58 2.94
N ILE A 185 10.93 6.14 2.13
CA ILE A 185 11.98 7.01 1.58
C ILE A 185 11.36 8.03 0.62
N ALA A 186 10.49 7.58 -0.28
CA ALA A 186 9.79 8.45 -1.23
C ALA A 186 8.93 9.50 -0.54
N LEU A 187 8.10 9.09 0.43
CA LEU A 187 7.26 9.98 1.23
C LEU A 187 8.06 10.96 2.08
N ARG A 188 9.37 10.77 2.26
CA ARG A 188 10.24 11.72 2.97
C ARG A 188 10.98 12.70 2.04
N GLY A 189 10.65 12.74 0.75
CA GLY A 189 11.38 13.54 -0.23
C GLY A 189 12.74 12.95 -0.64
N GLY A 190 12.92 11.63 -0.52
CA GLY A 190 14.02 10.90 -1.17
C GLY A 190 15.37 10.87 -0.43
N ALA A 191 15.50 11.49 0.74
CA ALA A 191 16.71 11.36 1.55
C ALA A 191 16.71 10.01 2.31
N SER A 192 17.72 9.17 2.06
CA SER A 192 18.00 7.95 2.83
C SER A 192 18.47 8.33 4.24
N GLN A 193 17.53 8.75 5.09
CA GLN A 193 17.73 8.78 6.52
C GLN A 193 17.11 7.50 7.08
N THR A 194 17.96 6.62 7.61
CA THR A 194 17.54 5.48 8.43
C THR A 194 16.79 6.03 9.63
N ALA A 195 15.46 6.09 9.53
CA ALA A 195 14.64 6.48 10.67
C ALA A 195 14.77 5.38 11.74
N SER A 196 15.42 5.70 12.84
CA SER A 196 15.51 4.87 14.03
C SER A 196 14.18 4.80 14.81
N SER A 197 13.11 5.48 14.37
CA SER A 197 11.78 5.35 14.96
C SER A 197 11.02 4.21 14.28
N LYS A 198 11.08 3.04 14.90
CA LYS A 198 10.43 1.77 14.49
C LYS A 198 8.89 1.81 14.46
N THR A 199 8.25 2.98 14.34
CA THR A 199 6.81 3.15 14.58
C THR A 199 6.14 4.28 13.77
N LEU A 200 6.90 5.16 13.10
CA LEU A 200 6.34 6.35 12.44
C LEU A 200 6.77 6.46 10.98
N VAL A 201 5.83 6.83 10.11
CA VAL A 201 6.05 7.20 8.72
C VAL A 201 5.92 8.71 8.60
N ASN A 202 7.02 9.39 8.27
CA ASN A 202 7.00 10.81 7.94
C ASN A 202 6.61 10.97 6.47
N VAL A 203 5.63 11.84 6.23
CA VAL A 203 5.22 12.33 4.92
C VAL A 203 5.71 13.79 4.85
N PHE A 204 6.54 14.14 3.87
CA PHE A 204 7.11 15.45 3.61
C PHE A 204 6.77 15.92 2.19
#